data_AF-A0A3A8KBG1-F1
#
_entry.id   AF-A0A3A8KBG1-F1
#
_cell.length_a   1.000
_cell.length_b   1.000
_cell.length_c   1.000
_cell.angle_alpha   90.00
_cell.angle_beta   90.00
_cell.angle_gamma   90.00
#
_symmetry.space_group_name_H-M   'P 1'
#
loop_
_entity.id
_entity.type
_entity.pdbx_description
1 polymer ?
#
loop_
_entity_poly.entity_id
_entity_poly.type
_entity_poly.pdbx_seq_one_letter_code
_entity_poly.pdbx_strand_id
1 'polypeptide(L)'
;MARPKSPLVWILLAVGGACALCCTGTLGLMALGLFAGDSNTPGTPAAVAGGAVNRARGSPGEPGGFAFDAPQGWKTQQDGRFILEWTDRGDTLGVEALRLPAVPGLDGAEGKLARLWQERIGADWNDVKPNPLVMRRFVANGARAFFTAAVVRAKNNGRTFRVSLYLVEAGDRLEPLVFIQSFMNPPGSAGEEMSASFSWNTTYVRVEEALKGVRGSPVGLPLVDDAEVVGHFIYGTSTAGQWVNTYTGSTTMTAVSYSVDYTFGADHAFQYKYAGASGQVGAMKFGSEDDQGTWSVKHDVLTLTGAKRTRRYLLIGAARMPEGKRTLYLMPEHPGWSLAPGAIGQNGELYVAAD
;
A
#
# COMPACT_ATOMS: atom_id res chain seq x y z
N MET A 1 16.30 -32.99 46.95
CA MET A 1 16.45 -31.61 46.44
C MET A 1 16.04 -31.60 44.98
N ALA A 2 14.92 -30.94 44.65
CA ALA A 2 14.39 -30.85 43.30
C ALA A 2 15.11 -29.74 42.51
N ARG A 3 15.57 -30.03 41.29
CA ARG A 3 16.14 -29.03 40.37
C ARG A 3 15.04 -28.07 39.89
N PRO A 4 15.29 -26.75 39.82
CA PRO A 4 14.32 -25.81 39.24
C PRO A 4 14.24 -26.01 37.72
N LYS A 5 13.01 -26.03 37.19
CA LYS A 5 12.73 -26.00 35.74
C LYS A 5 13.08 -24.61 35.20
N SER A 6 14.09 -24.53 34.35
CA SER A 6 14.47 -23.32 33.62
C SER A 6 13.44 -22.99 32.52
N PRO A 7 13.08 -21.72 32.28
CA PRO A 7 12.22 -21.34 31.16
C PRO A 7 12.99 -21.49 29.84
N LEU A 8 12.43 -22.26 28.90
CA LEU A 8 12.92 -22.40 27.53
C LEU A 8 12.79 -21.06 26.79
N VAL A 9 13.91 -20.47 26.40
CA VAL A 9 13.95 -19.26 25.55
C VAL A 9 14.13 -19.71 24.10
N TRP A 10 13.16 -19.40 23.25
CA TRP A 10 13.21 -19.62 21.80
C TRP A 10 13.46 -18.30 21.08
N ILE A 11 14.45 -18.26 20.18
CA ILE A 11 14.73 -17.09 19.33
C ILE A 11 14.11 -17.33 17.95
N LEU A 12 13.34 -16.35 17.47
CA LEU A 12 12.75 -16.35 16.13
C LEU A 12 13.73 -15.77 15.12
N LEU A 13 14.07 -16.53 14.08
CA LEU A 13 14.68 -16.02 12.85
C LEU A 13 13.64 -16.18 11.73
N ALA A 14 13.07 -15.05 11.29
CA ALA A 14 12.10 -15.03 10.20
C ALA A 14 12.78 -14.56 8.91
N VAL A 15 12.60 -15.29 7.82
CA VAL A 15 13.02 -14.89 6.47
C VAL A 15 11.78 -15.00 5.57
N GLY A 16 11.19 -13.85 5.24
CA GLY A 16 10.01 -13.77 4.38
C GLY A 16 10.40 -13.39 2.95
N GLY A 17 10.04 -14.24 1.99
CA GLY A 17 10.22 -13.99 0.56
C GLY A 17 8.99 -13.34 -0.05
N ALA A 18 8.98 -12.00 -0.11
CA ALA A 18 8.15 -11.25 -1.06
C ALA A 18 9.04 -10.21 -1.75
N CYS A 19 9.68 -10.61 -2.85
CA CYS A 19 10.36 -9.67 -3.75
C CYS A 19 9.32 -8.92 -4.59
N ALA A 20 8.80 -7.85 -4.02
CA ALA A 20 8.42 -6.62 -4.74
C ALA A 20 8.73 -5.37 -3.90
N LEU A 21 8.92 -5.53 -2.59
CA LEU A 21 9.36 -4.49 -1.67
C LEU A 21 10.47 -5.06 -0.79
N CYS A 22 11.71 -5.02 -1.28
CA CYS A 22 12.87 -5.12 -0.41
C CYS A 22 12.74 -3.98 0.62
N CYS A 23 12.51 -4.34 1.89
CA CYS A 23 12.42 -3.48 3.08
C CYS A 23 11.04 -3.15 3.70
N THR A 24 9.94 -3.89 3.49
CA THR A 24 8.71 -3.69 4.34
C THR A 24 8.14 -4.90 5.06
N GLY A 25 8.75 -6.08 4.98
CA GLY A 25 8.33 -7.23 5.78
C GLY A 25 9.30 -7.44 6.94
N THR A 26 8.88 -7.27 8.20
CA THR A 26 8.89 -8.30 9.28
C THR A 26 8.40 -7.70 10.62
N LEU A 27 7.69 -8.53 11.39
CA LEU A 27 7.27 -8.45 12.81
C LEU A 27 5.93 -7.76 13.14
N GLY A 28 4.87 -8.55 13.03
CA GLY A 28 3.70 -8.43 13.89
C GLY A 28 3.90 -9.25 15.17
N LEU A 29 3.85 -8.59 16.33
CA LEU A 29 3.41 -9.16 17.62
C LEU A 29 3.30 -8.06 18.69
N MET A 30 2.31 -8.23 19.57
CA MET A 30 1.87 -7.43 20.74
C MET A 30 0.74 -6.43 20.42
N ALA A 31 -0.44 -6.42 21.05
CA ALA A 31 -0.90 -7.09 22.27
C ALA A 31 -2.43 -7.33 22.25
N LEU A 32 -2.87 -8.36 22.97
CA LEU A 32 -4.24 -8.56 23.45
C LEU A 32 -4.64 -7.42 24.40
N GLY A 33 -5.85 -6.89 24.24
CA GLY A 33 -6.47 -5.94 25.16
C GLY A 33 -7.90 -5.62 24.75
N LEU A 34 -8.85 -6.20 25.50
CA LEU A 34 -10.29 -6.01 25.39
C LEU A 34 -10.71 -4.53 25.31
N PHE A 35 -11.70 -4.23 24.47
CA PHE A 35 -12.89 -3.49 24.92
C PHE A 35 -14.14 -4.04 24.19
N ALA A 36 -15.07 -4.56 24.99
CA ALA A 36 -16.51 -4.57 24.69
C ALA A 36 -16.92 -3.13 24.34
N GLY A 37 -17.68 -2.87 23.28
CA GLY A 37 -19.10 -3.20 23.20
C GLY A 37 -19.89 -1.98 23.66
N ASP A 38 -20.48 -1.24 22.71
CA ASP A 38 -21.90 -0.92 22.81
C ASP A 38 -22.49 -0.52 21.45
N SER A 39 -23.60 -1.17 21.19
CA SER A 39 -24.51 -1.12 20.05
C SER A 39 -25.59 -0.04 20.21
N ASN A 40 -26.31 0.20 19.10
CA ASN A 40 -27.61 0.90 18.94
C ASN A 40 -27.46 2.29 18.27
N THR A 41 -28.17 2.68 17.20
CA THR A 41 -29.41 2.17 16.56
C THR A 41 -29.63 2.92 15.20
N PRO A 42 -30.69 2.68 14.38
CA PRO A 42 -30.57 2.32 12.96
C PRO A 42 -31.20 3.32 11.97
N GLY A 43 -31.02 3.08 10.66
CA GLY A 43 -31.78 3.76 9.61
C GLY A 43 -31.46 3.30 8.19
N THR A 44 -32.11 2.23 7.72
CA THR A 44 -32.30 1.85 6.30
C THR A 44 -33.61 2.44 5.76
N PRO A 45 -33.93 2.34 4.45
CA PRO A 45 -33.15 2.67 3.24
C PRO A 45 -34.01 3.55 2.27
N ALA A 46 -33.41 4.17 1.24
CA ALA A 46 -34.21 4.78 0.16
C ALA A 46 -33.62 4.56 -1.24
N ALA A 47 -34.31 3.66 -1.95
CA ALA A 47 -34.69 3.69 -3.35
C ALA A 47 -33.60 3.85 -4.45
N VAL A 48 -33.44 2.74 -5.14
CA VAL A 48 -32.97 2.60 -6.52
C VAL A 48 -33.86 3.40 -7.48
N ALA A 49 -33.27 4.28 -8.26
CA ALA A 49 -33.83 4.76 -9.52
C ALA A 49 -32.70 4.82 -10.55
N GLY A 50 -32.80 3.96 -11.56
CA GLY A 50 -31.90 3.94 -12.71
C GLY A 50 -32.07 5.20 -13.55
N GLY A 51 -30.94 5.78 -13.94
CA GLY A 51 -30.87 6.89 -14.89
C GLY A 51 -29.49 6.89 -15.53
N ALA A 52 -29.46 6.77 -16.86
CA ALA A 52 -28.25 6.81 -17.66
C ALA A 52 -27.44 8.10 -17.36
N VAL A 53 -26.18 7.95 -16.91
CA VAL A 53 -25.32 9.10 -16.64
C VAL A 53 -24.68 9.54 -17.97
N ASN A 54 -25.34 10.50 -18.62
CA ASN A 54 -24.74 11.35 -19.62
C ASN A 54 -23.45 11.98 -19.06
N ARG A 55 -22.30 11.74 -19.71
CA ARG A 55 -21.06 12.50 -19.45
C ARG A 55 -21.25 13.94 -19.93
N ALA A 56 -21.93 14.75 -19.13
CA ALA A 56 -22.00 16.18 -19.34
C ALA A 56 -20.60 16.78 -19.09
N ARG A 57 -20.05 17.42 -20.12
CA ARG A 57 -18.85 18.27 -20.00
C ARG A 57 -19.12 19.33 -18.93
N GLY A 58 -18.42 19.23 -17.80
CA GLY A 58 -18.38 20.28 -16.79
C GLY A 58 -17.79 21.56 -17.38
N SER A 59 -18.24 22.70 -16.86
CA SER A 59 -17.71 24.03 -17.15
C SER A 59 -16.17 24.04 -17.02
N PRO A 60 -15.44 24.87 -17.81
CA PRO A 60 -13.99 24.99 -17.67
C PRO A 60 -13.64 25.30 -16.22
N GLY A 61 -12.88 24.42 -15.58
CA GLY A 61 -12.34 24.65 -14.24
C GLY A 61 -11.50 25.93 -14.23
N GLU A 62 -11.35 26.54 -13.05
CA GLU A 62 -10.55 27.75 -12.86
C GLU A 62 -9.23 27.70 -13.65
N PRO A 63 -8.84 28.81 -14.31
CA PRO A 63 -7.65 28.86 -15.15
C PRO A 63 -6.41 28.54 -14.31
N GLY A 64 -5.89 27.32 -14.43
CA GLY A 64 -4.54 26.90 -13.99
C GLY A 64 -4.11 27.36 -12.59
N GLY A 65 -5.06 27.59 -11.69
CA GLY A 65 -4.84 28.15 -10.36
C GLY A 65 -4.55 27.04 -9.37
N PHE A 66 -3.36 27.11 -8.77
CA PHE A 66 -2.87 26.24 -7.71
C PHE A 66 -3.86 26.13 -6.54
N ALA A 67 -3.93 24.94 -5.94
CA ALA A 67 -4.93 24.60 -4.94
C ALA A 67 -4.33 23.71 -3.83
N PHE A 68 -3.27 24.15 -3.16
CA PHE A 68 -2.78 23.51 -1.94
C PHE A 68 -2.28 24.57 -0.95
N ASP A 69 -3.08 24.86 0.08
CA ASP A 69 -2.61 25.65 1.22
C ASP A 69 -1.91 24.74 2.21
N ALA A 70 -0.87 25.25 2.89
CA ALA A 70 -0.24 24.54 3.99
C ALA A 70 -1.31 24.15 5.02
N PRO A 71 -1.42 22.87 5.42
CA PRO A 71 -2.36 22.50 6.47
C PRO A 71 -2.02 23.22 7.78
N GLN A 72 -3.00 23.34 8.67
CA GLN A 72 -2.81 24.02 9.95
C GLN A 72 -1.64 23.41 10.73
N GLY A 73 -0.74 24.24 11.25
CA GLY A 73 0.43 23.81 12.02
C GLY A 73 1.68 23.49 11.19
N TRP A 74 1.59 23.49 9.86
CA TRP A 74 2.76 23.36 8.98
C TRP A 74 3.49 24.70 8.84
N LYS A 75 4.82 24.66 8.89
CA LYS A 75 5.69 25.81 8.65
C LYS A 75 6.04 25.89 7.17
N THR A 76 5.80 27.03 6.54
CA THR A 76 6.26 27.30 5.16
C THR A 76 7.70 27.77 5.18
N GLN A 77 8.56 27.11 4.40
CA GLN A 77 9.95 27.47 4.19
C GLN A 77 10.08 28.48 3.04
N GLN A 78 11.18 29.23 3.02
CA GLN A 78 11.44 30.25 1.98
C GLN A 78 11.55 29.65 0.57
N ASP A 79 11.93 28.38 0.45
CA ASP A 79 12.03 27.64 -0.80
C ASP A 79 10.70 26.99 -1.24
N GLY A 80 9.61 27.27 -0.53
CA GLY A 80 8.27 26.77 -0.84
C GLY A 80 7.97 25.36 -0.32
N ARG A 81 8.88 24.73 0.45
CA ARG A 81 8.58 23.50 1.20
C ARG A 81 7.69 23.77 2.40
N PHE A 82 6.88 22.80 2.79
CA PHE A 82 6.15 22.81 4.04
C PHE A 82 6.72 21.77 4.98
N ILE A 83 6.90 22.12 6.25
CA ILE A 83 7.46 21.20 7.24
C ILE A 83 6.54 21.13 8.46
N LEU A 84 6.21 19.92 8.86
CA LEU A 84 5.59 19.63 10.14
C LEU A 84 6.55 18.80 10.99
N GLU A 85 6.83 19.27 12.20
CA GLU A 85 7.67 18.58 13.19
C GLU A 85 6.86 18.32 14.45
N TRP A 86 7.11 17.19 15.10
CA TRP A 86 6.50 16.88 16.40
C TRP A 86 7.42 15.99 17.23
N THR A 87 7.16 15.93 18.53
CA THR A 87 7.84 15.02 19.44
C THR A 87 7.04 13.73 19.60
N ASP A 88 7.67 12.58 19.36
CA ASP A 88 7.12 11.26 19.65
C ASP A 88 8.09 10.48 20.55
N ARG A 89 7.62 10.08 21.74
CA ARG A 89 8.42 9.36 22.76
C ARG A 89 9.80 9.98 23.06
N GLY A 90 9.91 11.31 22.98
CA GLY A 90 11.13 12.07 23.25
C GLY A 90 11.99 12.40 22.02
N ASP A 91 11.67 11.85 20.85
CA ASP A 91 12.38 12.13 19.60
C ASP A 91 11.62 13.14 18.72
N THR A 92 12.36 13.97 17.99
CA THR A 92 11.76 14.89 17.00
C THR A 92 11.61 14.18 15.66
N LEU A 93 10.35 14.00 15.25
CA LEU A 93 9.95 13.49 13.95
C LEU A 93 9.47 14.63 13.07
N GLY A 94 9.44 14.40 11.77
CA GLY A 94 8.93 15.38 10.83
C GLY A 94 8.54 14.80 9.47
N VAL A 95 7.64 15.53 8.82
CA VAL A 95 7.30 15.35 7.42
C VAL A 95 7.56 16.67 6.72
N GLU A 96 8.36 16.61 5.65
CA GLU A 96 8.48 17.70 4.70
C GLU A 96 7.62 17.38 3.48
N ALA A 97 6.89 18.37 2.99
CA ALA A 97 6.15 18.32 1.74
C ALA A 97 6.78 19.31 0.76
N LEU A 98 7.26 18.80 -0.37
CA LEU A 98 7.72 19.57 -1.50
C LEU A 98 6.67 19.50 -2.62
N ARG A 99 6.21 20.67 -3.04
CA ARG A 99 5.35 20.82 -4.20
C ARG A 99 6.17 20.83 -5.48
N LEU A 100 5.71 20.10 -6.50
CA LEU A 100 6.23 20.22 -7.86
C LEU A 100 5.22 20.95 -8.77
N PRO A 101 5.63 21.44 -9.96
CA PRO A 101 4.71 22.04 -10.91
C PRO A 101 3.62 21.06 -11.36
N ALA A 102 2.37 21.51 -11.48
CA ALA A 102 1.25 20.68 -11.92
C ALA A 102 1.50 20.10 -13.33
N VAL A 103 1.02 18.87 -13.55
CA VAL A 103 1.17 18.15 -14.81
C VAL A 103 -0.16 18.17 -15.57
N PRO A 104 -0.20 18.66 -16.82
CA PRO A 104 -1.44 18.73 -17.58
C PRO A 104 -1.94 17.35 -18.01
N GLY A 105 -3.27 17.19 -18.04
CA GLY A 105 -3.98 15.98 -18.46
C GLY A 105 -3.93 14.85 -17.42
N LEU A 106 -5.01 14.06 -17.38
CA LEU A 106 -5.12 12.90 -16.49
C LEU A 106 -4.55 11.61 -17.10
N ASP A 107 -4.45 11.53 -18.42
CA ASP A 107 -4.00 10.33 -19.12
C ASP A 107 -2.53 10.02 -18.85
N GLY A 108 -2.21 8.71 -18.81
CA GLY A 108 -0.84 8.23 -18.66
C GLY A 108 -0.19 8.61 -17.31
N ALA A 109 -0.99 8.79 -16.25
CA ALA A 109 -0.51 9.22 -14.95
C ALA A 109 0.61 8.33 -14.37
N GLU A 110 0.58 7.02 -14.58
CA GLU A 110 1.65 6.10 -14.14
C GLU A 110 2.99 6.42 -14.80
N GLY A 111 2.99 6.62 -16.13
CA GLY A 111 4.19 7.00 -16.86
C GLY A 111 4.71 8.38 -16.47
N LYS A 112 3.80 9.34 -16.24
CA LYS A 112 4.14 10.67 -15.71
C LYS A 112 4.77 10.57 -14.32
N LEU A 113 4.26 9.70 -13.45
CA LEU A 113 4.79 9.48 -12.11
C LEU A 113 6.18 8.87 -12.14
N ALA A 114 6.38 7.80 -12.91
CA ALA A 114 7.67 7.14 -13.06
C ALA A 114 8.74 8.11 -13.59
N ARG A 115 8.37 8.95 -14.57
CA ARG A 115 9.25 10.00 -15.09
C ARG A 115 9.63 11.04 -14.04
N LEU A 116 8.65 11.59 -13.32
CA LEU A 116 8.92 12.56 -12.25
C LEU A 116 9.76 11.97 -11.12
N TRP A 117 9.54 10.69 -10.80
CA TRP A 117 10.35 9.96 -9.83
C TRP A 117 11.83 9.91 -10.25
N GLN A 118 12.10 9.56 -11.51
CA GLN A 118 13.46 9.53 -12.03
C GLN A 118 14.10 10.93 -12.07
N GLU A 119 13.36 11.94 -12.57
CA GLU A 119 13.86 13.30 -12.75
C GLU A 119 14.10 14.05 -11.43
N ARG A 120 13.28 13.79 -10.40
CA ARG A 120 13.31 14.56 -9.14
C ARG A 120 13.87 13.78 -7.97
N ILE A 121 13.55 12.50 -7.85
CA ILE A 121 14.03 11.68 -6.74
C ILE A 121 15.35 10.99 -7.11
N GLY A 122 15.47 10.44 -8.32
CA GLY A 122 16.72 9.84 -8.80
C GLY A 122 17.90 10.83 -8.88
N ALA A 123 17.62 12.12 -9.11
CA ALA A 123 18.64 13.16 -9.20
C ALA A 123 19.31 13.44 -7.83
N ASP A 124 18.52 13.54 -6.76
CA ASP A 124 18.98 14.05 -5.46
C ASP A 124 19.35 12.95 -4.47
N TRP A 125 18.92 11.70 -4.72
CA TRP A 125 19.00 10.60 -3.76
C TRP A 125 19.72 9.38 -4.34
N ASN A 126 20.42 8.65 -3.49
CA ASN A 126 21.03 7.36 -3.81
C ASN A 126 20.01 6.23 -3.63
N ASP A 127 20.32 5.07 -4.23
CA ASP A 127 19.56 3.82 -4.09
C ASP A 127 18.11 3.88 -4.63
N VAL A 128 17.84 4.84 -5.51
CA VAL A 128 16.54 5.02 -6.15
C VAL A 128 16.41 4.07 -7.34
N LYS A 129 15.41 3.18 -7.31
CA LYS A 129 15.05 2.38 -8.47
C LYS A 129 14.43 3.29 -9.54
N PRO A 130 14.91 3.25 -10.81
CA PRO A 130 14.46 4.17 -11.85
C PRO A 130 13.02 3.90 -12.30
N ASN A 131 12.58 2.64 -12.25
CA ASN A 131 11.24 2.21 -12.65
C ASN A 131 10.48 1.67 -11.45
N PRO A 132 9.87 2.54 -10.62
CA PRO A 132 9.12 2.10 -9.46
C PRO A 132 7.77 1.51 -9.89
N LEU A 133 7.25 0.57 -9.10
CA LEU A 133 5.84 0.21 -9.20
C LEU A 133 4.99 1.41 -8.78
N VAL A 134 3.99 1.73 -9.60
CA VAL A 134 3.03 2.79 -9.31
C VAL A 134 1.77 2.18 -8.71
N MET A 135 1.37 2.68 -7.54
CA MET A 135 0.16 2.28 -6.84
C MET A 135 -0.92 3.35 -7.04
N ARG A 136 -2.19 2.96 -6.88
CA ARG A 136 -3.33 3.88 -6.99
C ARG A 136 -4.14 3.84 -5.69
N ARG A 137 -4.69 4.96 -5.27
CA ARG A 137 -5.65 4.96 -4.15
C ARG A 137 -6.50 6.22 -4.16
N PHE A 138 -7.55 6.23 -3.36
CA PHE A 138 -8.16 7.49 -2.94
C PHE A 138 -7.38 8.09 -1.78
N VAL A 139 -7.16 9.39 -1.83
CA VAL A 139 -6.57 10.17 -0.73
C VAL A 139 -7.67 10.84 0.10
N ALA A 140 -7.34 11.43 1.25
CA ALA A 140 -8.30 11.99 2.20
C ALA A 140 -9.35 12.98 1.64
N ASN A 141 -9.10 13.64 0.50
CA ASN A 141 -10.09 14.50 -0.15
C ASN A 141 -11.05 13.74 -1.11
N GLY A 142 -10.91 12.42 -1.24
CA GLY A 142 -11.70 11.57 -2.14
C GLY A 142 -11.17 11.50 -3.58
N ALA A 143 -10.07 12.18 -3.90
CA ALA A 143 -9.43 12.14 -5.21
C ALA A 143 -8.71 10.82 -5.44
N ARG A 144 -8.69 10.35 -6.68
CA ARG A 144 -7.74 9.34 -7.10
C ARG A 144 -6.32 9.95 -7.09
N ALA A 145 -5.37 9.19 -6.57
CA ALA A 145 -3.97 9.53 -6.61
C ALA A 145 -3.14 8.32 -7.07
N PHE A 146 -2.12 8.62 -7.86
CA PHE A 146 -1.06 7.67 -8.22
C PHE A 146 0.12 7.95 -7.30
N PHE A 147 0.75 6.91 -6.78
CA PHE A 147 1.86 7.12 -5.85
C PHE A 147 2.91 6.02 -5.90
N THR A 148 4.13 6.39 -5.49
CA THR A 148 5.19 5.45 -5.20
C THR A 148 6.01 5.93 -4.01
N ALA A 149 6.75 5.02 -3.39
CA ALA A 149 7.60 5.34 -2.26
C ALA A 149 8.83 4.44 -2.21
N ALA A 150 9.92 4.98 -1.66
CA ALA A 150 11.14 4.22 -1.41
C ALA A 150 11.83 4.70 -0.13
N VAL A 151 12.63 3.82 0.45
CA VAL A 151 13.67 4.21 1.39
C VAL A 151 14.88 4.63 0.55
N VAL A 152 15.37 5.84 0.76
CA VAL A 152 16.43 6.45 -0.03
C VAL A 152 17.49 7.05 0.88
N ARG A 153 18.70 7.22 0.35
CA ARG A 153 19.81 7.85 1.09
C ARG A 153 20.19 9.19 0.47
N ALA A 154 20.23 10.24 1.27
CA ALA A 154 20.57 11.58 0.80
C ALA A 154 22.03 11.63 0.33
N LYS A 155 22.27 12.20 -0.86
CA LYS A 155 23.64 12.33 -1.39
C LYS A 155 24.52 13.29 -0.57
N ASN A 156 23.90 14.32 0.02
CA ASN A 156 24.60 15.40 0.70
C ASN A 156 25.11 15.03 2.10
N ASN A 157 24.40 14.16 2.84
CA ASN A 157 24.71 13.86 4.24
C ASN A 157 24.62 12.36 4.59
N GLY A 158 24.30 11.50 3.62
CA GLY A 158 24.21 10.05 3.81
C GLY A 158 23.06 9.59 4.71
N ARG A 159 22.16 10.49 5.15
CA ARG A 159 21.01 10.12 5.97
C ARG A 159 19.98 9.37 5.16
N THR A 160 19.37 8.38 5.80
CA THR A 160 18.30 7.61 5.20
C THR A 160 16.96 8.30 5.46
N PHE A 161 16.06 8.28 4.47
CA PHE A 161 14.71 8.83 4.56
C PHE A 161 13.74 7.90 3.86
N ARG A 162 12.46 7.98 4.22
CA ARG A 162 11.41 7.51 3.33
C ARG A 162 10.91 8.68 2.50
N VAL A 163 10.91 8.49 1.19
CA VAL A 163 10.39 9.48 0.24
C VAL A 163 9.21 8.87 -0.50
N SER A 164 8.12 9.62 -0.58
CA SER A 164 6.95 9.24 -1.38
C SER A 164 6.59 10.36 -2.36
N LEU A 165 6.18 9.99 -3.56
CA LEU A 165 5.69 10.90 -4.59
C LEU A 165 4.24 10.55 -4.91
N TYR A 166 3.37 11.55 -4.86
CA TYR A 166 1.96 11.47 -5.21
C TYR A 166 1.66 12.33 -6.43
N LEU A 167 0.84 11.83 -7.34
CA LEU A 167 0.12 12.59 -8.36
C LEU A 167 -1.36 12.52 -8.05
N VAL A 168 -1.93 13.59 -7.50
CA VAL A 168 -3.35 13.66 -7.12
C VAL A 168 -4.15 14.26 -8.27
N GLU A 169 -5.27 13.66 -8.65
CA GLU A 169 -6.16 14.23 -9.67
C GLU A 169 -6.82 15.51 -9.17
N ALA A 170 -6.75 16.57 -9.98
CA ALA A 170 -7.37 17.86 -9.71
C ALA A 170 -7.86 18.48 -11.02
N GLY A 171 -9.17 18.51 -11.24
CA GLY A 171 -9.76 18.97 -12.50
C GLY A 171 -9.28 18.12 -13.68
N ASP A 172 -8.61 18.75 -14.63
CA ASP A 172 -8.03 18.15 -15.83
C ASP A 172 -6.50 17.94 -15.75
N ARG A 173 -5.94 18.01 -14.55
CA ARG A 173 -4.49 17.94 -14.30
C ARG A 173 -4.15 17.05 -13.10
N LEU A 174 -2.87 16.76 -12.95
CA LEU A 174 -2.29 16.04 -11.82
C LEU A 174 -1.47 17.01 -10.97
N GLU A 175 -1.69 17.00 -9.65
CA GLU A 175 -0.95 17.79 -8.67
C GLU A 175 0.13 16.92 -8.00
N PRO A 176 1.42 17.14 -8.32
CA PRO A 176 2.53 16.38 -7.76
C PRO A 176 2.99 16.89 -6.38
N LEU A 177 3.03 15.98 -5.41
CA LEU A 177 3.50 16.23 -4.05
C LEU A 177 4.55 15.17 -3.65
N VAL A 178 5.72 15.64 -3.23
CA VAL A 178 6.79 14.80 -2.68
C VAL A 178 6.78 14.94 -1.17
N PHE A 179 6.76 13.84 -0.44
CA PHE A 179 6.89 13.81 1.01
C PHE A 179 8.21 13.17 1.42
N ILE A 180 8.94 13.84 2.29
CA ILE A 180 10.18 13.35 2.92
C ILE A 180 9.86 13.09 4.39
N GLN A 181 9.93 11.83 4.80
CA GLN A 181 9.49 11.37 6.12
C GLN A 181 10.74 10.97 6.92
N SER A 182 10.96 11.67 8.03
CA SER A 182 12.04 11.36 8.97
C SER A 182 11.58 10.35 10.03
N PHE A 183 12.54 9.77 10.75
CA PHE A 183 12.30 8.71 11.73
C PHE A 183 13.31 8.70 12.87
N MET A 184 12.96 7.94 13.90
CA MET A 184 13.75 7.71 15.10
C MET A 184 14.92 6.79 14.75
N ASN A 185 16.08 7.39 14.45
CA ASN A 185 17.41 6.78 14.66
C ASN A 185 18.54 7.77 14.34
N PRO A 186 19.66 7.72 15.10
CA PRO A 186 20.88 8.44 14.73
C PRO A 186 21.37 8.01 13.34
N PRO A 187 21.94 8.94 12.54
CA PRO A 187 22.55 8.59 11.26
C PRO A 187 23.59 7.48 11.41
N GLY A 188 23.57 6.48 10.54
CA GLY A 188 24.53 5.37 10.51
C GLY A 188 24.32 4.30 11.59
N SER A 189 23.24 4.34 12.36
CA SER A 189 22.97 3.30 13.36
C SER A 189 22.57 1.96 12.72
N ALA A 190 22.81 0.85 13.43
CA ALA A 190 22.52 -0.51 12.98
C ALA A 190 21.01 -0.85 12.78
N GLY A 191 20.13 0.16 12.80
CA GLY A 191 18.70 0.03 12.51
C GLY A 191 18.14 1.21 11.73
N GLU A 192 18.98 2.08 11.16
CA GLU A 192 18.52 3.29 10.46
C GLU A 192 17.59 2.96 9.29
N GLU A 193 18.00 2.08 8.38
CA GLU A 193 17.18 1.66 7.23
C GLU A 193 15.88 0.95 7.66
N MET A 194 15.96 0.19 8.76
CA MET A 194 14.80 -0.49 9.33
C MET A 194 13.80 0.55 9.88
N SER A 195 14.25 1.54 10.65
CA SER A 195 13.39 2.61 11.14
C SER A 195 12.84 3.49 10.01
N ALA A 196 13.63 3.73 8.95
CA ALA A 196 13.15 4.40 7.74
C ALA A 196 11.98 3.66 7.10
N SER A 197 12.00 2.34 7.19
CA SER A 197 10.97 1.48 6.64
C SER A 197 9.69 1.52 7.47
N PHE A 198 9.81 1.68 8.79
CA PHE A 198 8.67 1.79 9.72
C PHE A 198 8.15 3.21 9.94
N SER A 199 8.89 4.24 9.51
CA SER A 199 8.55 5.66 9.62
C SER A 199 7.16 6.01 9.08
N TRP A 200 6.68 5.22 8.13
CA TRP A 200 5.37 5.38 7.53
C TRP A 200 4.24 5.34 8.56
N ASN A 201 4.29 4.41 9.51
CA ASN A 201 3.19 4.18 10.45
C ASN A 201 2.93 5.39 11.36
N THR A 202 3.96 6.19 11.63
CA THR A 202 3.87 7.39 12.46
C THR A 202 3.63 8.66 11.64
N THR A 203 4.07 8.70 10.38
CA THR A 203 4.04 9.90 9.53
C THR A 203 2.84 9.95 8.58
N TYR A 204 2.20 8.82 8.29
CA TYR A 204 1.14 8.71 7.29
C TYR A 204 -0.06 9.63 7.52
N VAL A 205 -0.54 9.74 8.75
CA VAL A 205 -1.69 10.59 9.09
C VAL A 205 -1.41 12.05 8.72
N ARG A 206 -0.14 12.48 8.81
CA ARG A 206 0.28 13.83 8.43
C ARG A 206 0.36 14.00 6.92
N VAL A 207 0.79 12.96 6.19
CA VAL A 207 0.75 12.93 4.72
C VAL A 207 -0.69 13.03 4.22
N GLU A 208 -1.63 12.29 4.82
CA GLU A 208 -3.07 12.39 4.48
C GLU A 208 -3.65 13.77 4.75
N GLU A 209 -3.28 14.38 5.88
CA GLU A 209 -3.70 15.74 6.23
C GLU A 209 -3.26 16.76 5.16
N ALA A 210 -2.04 16.61 4.65
CA ALA A 210 -1.57 17.39 3.51
C ALA A 210 -2.35 17.05 2.23
N LEU A 211 -2.54 15.79 1.89
CA LEU A 211 -3.26 15.42 0.66
C LEU A 211 -4.72 15.91 0.64
N LYS A 212 -5.34 16.12 1.81
CA LYS A 212 -6.67 16.74 1.92
C LYS A 212 -6.73 18.17 1.33
N GLY A 213 -5.60 18.89 1.35
CA GLY A 213 -5.53 20.27 0.89
C GLY A 213 -5.62 20.47 -0.62
N VAL A 214 -5.49 19.40 -1.42
CA VAL A 214 -5.59 19.48 -2.89
C VAL A 214 -7.02 19.80 -3.30
N ARG A 215 -7.26 20.97 -3.89
CA ARG A 215 -8.60 21.39 -4.36
C ARG A 215 -8.82 21.02 -5.83
N GLY A 216 -10.09 21.01 -6.23
CA GLY A 216 -10.51 20.69 -7.59
C GLY A 216 -10.55 19.20 -7.90
N SER A 217 -10.34 18.33 -6.91
CA SER A 217 -10.31 16.90 -7.11
C SER A 217 -11.66 16.29 -7.51
N PRO A 218 -11.70 15.45 -8.57
CA PRO A 218 -12.89 14.66 -8.86
C PRO A 218 -13.10 13.61 -7.75
N VAL A 219 -14.34 13.40 -7.34
CA VAL A 219 -14.71 12.42 -6.30
C VAL A 219 -15.60 11.34 -6.91
N GLY A 220 -15.40 10.09 -6.47
CA GLY A 220 -16.30 8.99 -6.81
C GLY A 220 -16.05 8.32 -8.16
N LEU A 221 -14.97 8.68 -8.87
CA LEU A 221 -14.50 7.92 -10.03
C LEU A 221 -14.01 6.53 -9.58
N PRO A 222 -14.08 5.49 -10.42
CA PRO A 222 -13.49 4.19 -10.11
C PRO A 222 -11.96 4.29 -10.04
N LEU A 223 -11.34 3.50 -9.16
CA LEU A 223 -9.89 3.47 -9.02
C LEU A 223 -9.22 2.69 -10.18
N VAL A 224 -9.92 1.65 -10.63
CA VAL A 224 -9.50 0.68 -11.64
C VAL A 224 -10.70 0.44 -12.55
N ASP A 225 -10.46 0.38 -13.85
CA ASP A 225 -11.50 0.08 -14.85
C ASP A 225 -11.64 -1.44 -15.07
N ASP A 226 -12.82 -1.91 -15.50
CA ASP A 226 -13.08 -3.34 -15.73
C ASP A 226 -12.05 -3.99 -16.66
N ALA A 227 -11.62 -3.27 -17.70
CA ALA A 227 -10.62 -3.74 -18.66
C ALA A 227 -9.24 -4.02 -18.01
N GLU A 228 -8.94 -3.38 -16.89
CA GLU A 228 -7.72 -3.61 -16.13
C GLU A 228 -7.81 -4.85 -15.22
N VAL A 229 -9.04 -5.23 -14.82
CA VAL A 229 -9.31 -6.44 -14.02
C VAL A 229 -9.43 -7.68 -14.90
N VAL A 230 -9.91 -7.55 -16.14
CA VAL A 230 -10.06 -8.66 -17.09
C VAL A 230 -8.70 -9.26 -17.46
N GLY A 231 -8.58 -10.58 -17.27
CA GLY A 231 -7.37 -11.33 -17.58
C GLY A 231 -7.16 -12.54 -16.68
N HIS A 232 -6.07 -13.25 -16.93
CA HIS A 232 -5.59 -14.36 -16.11
C HIS A 232 -4.43 -13.86 -15.25
N PHE A 233 -4.54 -13.96 -13.93
CA PHE A 233 -3.59 -13.44 -12.97
C PHE A 233 -3.20 -14.48 -11.92
N ILE A 234 -1.91 -14.53 -11.61
CA ILE A 234 -1.32 -15.48 -10.67
C ILE A 234 -0.63 -14.72 -9.55
N TYR A 235 -0.86 -15.14 -8.32
CA TYR A 235 -0.13 -14.71 -7.13
C TYR A 235 0.46 -15.92 -6.43
N GLY A 236 1.66 -15.79 -5.90
CA GLY A 236 2.32 -16.83 -5.13
C GLY A 236 3.17 -16.23 -4.04
N THR A 237 3.16 -16.85 -2.86
CA THR A 237 3.96 -16.40 -1.72
C THR A 237 4.45 -17.59 -0.90
N SER A 238 5.59 -17.38 -0.22
CA SER A 238 6.18 -18.33 0.71
C SER A 238 6.77 -17.60 1.90
N THR A 239 6.38 -18.02 3.10
CA THR A 239 6.93 -17.55 4.36
C THR A 239 7.42 -18.75 5.17
N ALA A 240 8.64 -18.68 5.69
CA ALA A 240 9.18 -19.66 6.61
C ALA A 240 9.71 -18.99 7.88
N GLY A 241 9.50 -19.66 9.01
CA GLY A 241 10.08 -19.31 10.30
C GLY A 241 10.92 -20.46 10.83
N GLN A 242 12.16 -20.16 11.18
CA GLN A 242 13.05 -21.13 11.82
C GLN A 242 13.26 -20.77 13.29
N TRP A 243 13.15 -21.78 14.12
CA TRP A 243 13.33 -21.72 15.56
C TRP A 243 14.58 -22.49 15.92
N VAL A 244 15.50 -21.84 16.63
CA VAL A 244 16.70 -22.49 17.16
C VAL A 244 16.59 -22.53 18.66
N ASN A 245 16.69 -23.73 19.24
CA ASN A 245 16.86 -23.89 20.66
C ASN A 245 18.30 -23.53 21.02
N THR A 246 18.49 -22.47 21.78
CA THR A 246 19.81 -21.95 22.13
C THR A 246 20.62 -22.88 23.04
N TYR A 247 19.96 -23.78 23.77
CA TYR A 247 20.62 -24.69 24.70
C TYR A 247 20.97 -26.05 24.09
N THR A 248 20.15 -26.55 23.17
CA THR A 248 20.35 -27.87 22.54
C THR A 248 20.89 -27.77 21.12
N GLY A 249 20.87 -26.59 20.50
CA GLY A 249 21.16 -26.40 19.08
C GLY A 249 20.10 -26.98 18.15
N SER A 250 19.00 -27.55 18.67
CA SER A 250 17.96 -28.16 17.85
C SER A 250 17.20 -27.11 17.06
N THR A 251 16.95 -27.38 15.78
CA THR A 251 16.24 -26.48 14.89
C THR A 251 14.89 -27.04 14.45
N THR A 252 13.85 -26.22 14.48
CA THR A 252 12.53 -26.54 13.90
C THR A 252 12.16 -25.46 12.90
N MET A 253 11.63 -25.85 11.74
CA MET A 253 11.16 -24.90 10.73
C MET A 253 9.68 -25.12 10.46
N THR A 254 8.92 -24.03 10.42
CA THR A 254 7.54 -23.99 9.95
C THR A 254 7.50 -23.17 8.68
N ALA A 255 6.84 -23.67 7.64
CA ALA A 255 6.67 -22.97 6.38
C ALA A 255 5.19 -22.91 5.99
N VAL A 256 4.82 -21.83 5.30
CA VAL A 256 3.55 -21.65 4.63
C VAL A 256 3.85 -21.15 3.22
N SER A 257 3.39 -21.87 2.22
CA SER A 257 3.50 -21.46 0.82
C SER A 257 2.17 -21.68 0.14
N TYR A 258 1.75 -20.73 -0.69
CA TYR A 258 0.54 -20.91 -1.47
C TYR A 258 0.59 -20.11 -2.77
N SER A 259 -0.20 -20.56 -3.73
CA SER A 259 -0.48 -19.87 -4.98
C SER A 259 -1.98 -19.69 -5.14
N VAL A 260 -2.35 -18.57 -5.73
CA VAL A 260 -3.70 -18.25 -6.15
C VAL A 260 -3.67 -17.94 -7.63
N ASP A 261 -4.63 -18.48 -8.35
CA ASP A 261 -4.89 -18.23 -9.75
C ASP A 261 -6.31 -17.68 -9.90
N TYR A 262 -6.44 -16.54 -10.56
CA TYR A 262 -7.72 -15.97 -10.96
C TYR A 262 -7.79 -15.77 -12.46
N THR A 263 -8.90 -16.16 -13.07
CA THR A 263 -9.26 -15.72 -14.43
C THR A 263 -10.53 -14.90 -14.35
N PHE A 264 -10.46 -13.63 -14.77
CA PHE A 264 -11.58 -12.69 -14.84
C PHE A 264 -11.99 -12.49 -16.30
N GLY A 265 -13.22 -12.91 -16.64
CA GLY A 265 -13.82 -12.71 -17.95
C GLY A 265 -14.42 -11.31 -18.11
N ALA A 266 -14.46 -10.82 -19.35
CA ALA A 266 -15.10 -9.55 -19.72
C ALA A 266 -16.63 -9.59 -19.58
N ASP A 267 -17.21 -10.78 -19.43
CA ASP A 267 -18.61 -11.05 -19.11
C ASP A 267 -18.90 -11.02 -17.59
N HIS A 268 -17.92 -10.58 -16.80
CA HIS A 268 -17.99 -10.53 -15.34
C HIS A 268 -18.04 -11.91 -14.67
N ALA A 269 -17.67 -12.99 -15.37
CA ALA A 269 -17.43 -14.29 -14.77
C ALA A 269 -16.00 -14.39 -14.18
N PHE A 270 -15.81 -15.16 -13.11
CA PHE A 270 -14.48 -15.49 -12.60
C PHE A 270 -14.29 -16.99 -12.37
N GLN A 271 -13.05 -17.43 -12.49
CA GLN A 271 -12.56 -18.72 -12.01
C GLN A 271 -11.44 -18.49 -11.01
N TYR A 272 -11.36 -19.34 -9.99
CA TYR A 272 -10.38 -19.29 -8.91
C TYR A 272 -9.80 -20.67 -8.68
N LYS A 273 -8.48 -20.72 -8.49
CA LYS A 273 -7.78 -21.90 -7.97
C LYS A 273 -6.80 -21.48 -6.88
N TYR A 274 -6.78 -22.26 -5.82
CA TYR A 274 -5.82 -22.15 -4.72
C TYR A 274 -5.13 -23.49 -4.55
N ALA A 275 -3.81 -23.41 -4.35
CA ALA A 275 -3.01 -24.53 -3.90
C ALA A 275 -2.03 -24.03 -2.85
N GLY A 276 -1.89 -24.76 -1.74
CA GLY A 276 -1.01 -24.37 -0.67
C GLY A 276 -0.50 -25.53 0.15
N ALA A 277 0.59 -25.28 0.85
CA ALA A 277 1.19 -26.17 1.81
C ALA A 277 1.54 -25.38 3.07
N SER A 278 1.18 -25.88 4.25
CA SER A 278 1.58 -25.31 5.54
C SER A 278 1.95 -26.38 6.55
N GLY A 279 2.90 -26.08 7.43
CA GLY A 279 3.26 -26.98 8.53
C GLY A 279 4.76 -26.99 8.83
N GLN A 280 5.16 -27.98 9.61
CA GLN A 280 6.56 -28.21 9.93
C GLN A 280 7.23 -29.07 8.86
N VAL A 281 8.53 -28.89 8.67
CA VAL A 281 9.33 -29.79 7.82
C VAL A 281 9.17 -31.23 8.31
N GLY A 282 8.75 -32.13 7.42
CA GLY A 282 8.42 -33.53 7.75
C GLY A 282 6.96 -33.78 8.15
N ALA A 283 6.14 -32.74 8.33
CA ALA A 283 4.73 -32.82 8.69
C ALA A 283 3.89 -31.74 7.96
N MET A 284 4.18 -31.52 6.67
CA MET A 284 3.47 -30.56 5.82
C MET A 284 2.04 -31.03 5.53
N LYS A 285 1.09 -30.11 5.62
CA LYS A 285 -0.30 -30.30 5.18
C LYS A 285 -0.52 -29.55 3.88
N PHE A 286 -1.16 -30.20 2.93
CA PHE A 286 -1.52 -29.62 1.65
C PHE A 286 -3.01 -29.27 1.62
N GLY A 287 -3.34 -28.18 0.96
CA GLY A 287 -4.71 -27.74 0.74
C GLY A 287 -4.86 -27.27 -0.70
N SER A 288 -6.03 -27.49 -1.27
CA SER A 288 -6.42 -26.93 -2.56
C SER A 288 -7.89 -26.55 -2.52
N GLU A 289 -8.25 -25.57 -3.35
CA GLU A 289 -9.62 -25.14 -3.51
C GLU A 289 -9.81 -24.52 -4.88
N ASP A 290 -10.87 -24.91 -5.57
CA ASP A 290 -11.36 -24.23 -6.77
C ASP A 290 -12.70 -23.53 -6.48
N ASP A 291 -12.95 -22.39 -7.10
CA ASP A 291 -14.24 -21.69 -7.02
C ASP A 291 -14.53 -20.97 -8.34
N GLN A 292 -15.79 -20.65 -8.60
CA GLN A 292 -16.21 -19.92 -9.79
C GLN A 292 -17.47 -19.12 -9.50
N GLY A 293 -17.69 -18.05 -10.25
CA GLY A 293 -18.88 -17.23 -10.08
C GLY A 293 -18.80 -15.92 -10.85
N THR A 294 -19.29 -14.83 -10.25
CA THR A 294 -19.27 -13.50 -10.86
C THR A 294 -18.43 -12.51 -10.08
N TRP A 295 -17.92 -11.49 -10.75
CA TRP A 295 -17.16 -10.41 -10.13
C TRP A 295 -17.76 -9.04 -10.45
N SER A 296 -17.52 -8.08 -9.56
CA SER A 296 -17.90 -6.68 -9.75
C SER A 296 -16.93 -5.76 -9.03
N VAL A 297 -16.75 -4.56 -9.58
CA VAL A 297 -16.00 -3.48 -8.93
C VAL A 297 -16.98 -2.39 -8.54
N LYS A 298 -16.93 -1.99 -7.27
CA LYS A 298 -17.64 -0.81 -6.77
C LYS A 298 -16.65 0.07 -6.02
N HIS A 299 -16.38 1.25 -6.58
CA HIS A 299 -15.31 2.16 -6.11
C HIS A 299 -13.94 1.48 -6.08
N ASP A 300 -13.45 1.14 -4.90
CA ASP A 300 -12.18 0.47 -4.62
C ASP A 300 -12.37 -0.98 -4.16
N VAL A 301 -13.59 -1.51 -4.16
CA VAL A 301 -13.85 -2.88 -3.71
C VAL A 301 -14.13 -3.78 -4.90
N LEU A 302 -13.26 -4.76 -5.11
CA LEU A 302 -13.53 -5.93 -5.95
C LEU A 302 -14.29 -6.97 -5.12
N THR A 303 -15.49 -7.32 -5.57
CA THR A 303 -16.32 -8.36 -4.94
C THR A 303 -16.43 -9.56 -5.87
N LEU A 304 -16.05 -10.74 -5.37
CA LEU A 304 -16.17 -12.02 -6.04
C LEU A 304 -17.29 -12.82 -5.39
N THR A 305 -18.39 -13.03 -6.10
CA THR A 305 -19.51 -13.84 -5.64
C THR A 305 -19.36 -15.25 -6.21
N GLY A 306 -18.63 -16.10 -5.50
CA GLY A 306 -18.38 -17.49 -5.86
C GLY A 306 -19.48 -18.44 -5.42
N ALA A 307 -19.51 -19.63 -6.02
CA ALA A 307 -20.39 -20.72 -5.63
C ALA A 307 -20.08 -21.25 -4.22
N LYS A 308 -18.80 -21.21 -3.80
CA LYS A 308 -18.39 -21.68 -2.47
C LYS A 308 -18.36 -20.56 -1.43
N ARG A 309 -17.84 -19.38 -1.79
CA ARG A 309 -17.79 -18.23 -0.88
C ARG A 309 -17.77 -16.91 -1.63
N THR A 310 -18.28 -15.87 -0.98
CA THR A 310 -18.02 -14.49 -1.38
C THR A 310 -16.67 -14.04 -0.85
N ARG A 311 -15.84 -13.45 -1.71
CA ARG A 311 -14.57 -12.81 -1.33
C ARG A 311 -14.65 -11.33 -1.68
N ARG A 312 -14.04 -10.49 -0.85
CA ARG A 312 -13.92 -9.06 -1.12
C ARG A 312 -12.47 -8.65 -1.00
N TYR A 313 -12.06 -7.74 -1.86
CA TYR A 313 -10.72 -7.19 -1.90
C TYR A 313 -10.80 -5.68 -2.03
N LEU A 314 -9.92 -4.96 -1.34
CA LEU A 314 -9.61 -3.59 -1.74
C LEU A 314 -8.66 -3.65 -2.93
N LEU A 315 -8.98 -2.90 -3.98
CA LEU A 315 -8.14 -2.64 -5.13
C LEU A 315 -7.09 -1.59 -4.72
N ILE A 316 -5.83 -2.00 -4.68
CA ILE A 316 -4.69 -1.12 -4.45
C ILE A 316 -4.16 -0.57 -5.79
N GLY A 317 -4.48 -1.24 -6.90
CA GLY A 317 -4.19 -0.73 -8.23
C GLY A 317 -4.11 -1.83 -9.27
N ALA A 318 -4.08 -1.41 -10.52
CA ALA A 318 -3.76 -2.24 -11.65
C ALA A 318 -2.65 -1.53 -12.43
N ALA A 319 -1.43 -2.04 -12.33
CA ALA A 319 -0.25 -1.37 -12.88
C ALA A 319 0.37 -2.24 -13.98
N ARG A 320 1.47 -1.74 -14.55
CA ARG A 320 2.37 -2.55 -15.34
C ARG A 320 3.70 -2.67 -14.61
N MET A 321 4.23 -3.88 -14.51
CA MET A 321 5.61 -4.07 -14.07
C MET A 321 6.58 -3.47 -15.11
N PRO A 322 7.85 -3.21 -14.72
CA PRO A 322 8.85 -2.64 -15.64
C PRO A 322 8.99 -3.41 -16.96
N GLU A 323 8.79 -4.73 -16.95
CA GLU A 323 8.78 -5.60 -18.13
C GLU A 323 7.48 -5.54 -18.96
N GLY A 324 6.53 -4.70 -18.59
CA GLY A 324 5.28 -4.45 -19.32
C GLY A 324 4.11 -5.36 -18.95
N LYS A 325 4.34 -6.39 -18.10
CA LYS A 325 3.31 -7.30 -17.61
C LYS A 325 2.27 -6.56 -16.77
N ARG A 326 0.99 -6.84 -17.01
CA ARG A 326 -0.11 -6.29 -16.22
C ARG A 326 -0.10 -6.90 -14.83
N THR A 327 -0.47 -6.12 -13.84
CA THR A 327 -0.64 -6.57 -12.46
C THR A 327 -1.97 -6.11 -11.90
N LEU A 328 -2.46 -6.87 -10.93
CA LEU A 328 -3.58 -6.52 -10.10
C LEU A 328 -3.14 -6.61 -8.65
N TYR A 329 -3.11 -5.48 -7.94
CA TYR A 329 -2.70 -5.43 -6.54
C TYR A 329 -3.94 -5.39 -5.65
N LEU A 330 -4.16 -6.46 -4.89
CA LEU A 330 -5.37 -6.66 -4.09
C LEU A 330 -5.04 -6.78 -2.61
N MET A 331 -5.93 -6.31 -1.74
CA MET A 331 -5.86 -6.57 -0.30
C MET A 331 -7.10 -7.37 0.13
N PRO A 332 -6.95 -8.63 0.57
CA PRO A 332 -8.06 -9.46 1.03
C PRO A 332 -8.83 -8.82 2.19
N GLU A 333 -10.14 -9.10 2.31
CA GLU A 333 -10.97 -8.66 3.44
C GLU A 333 -10.39 -9.06 4.80
N HIS A 334 -10.11 -8.06 5.64
CA HIS A 334 -9.70 -8.26 7.02
C HIS A 334 -10.22 -7.11 7.92
N PRO A 335 -10.35 -7.30 9.25
CA PRO A 335 -10.92 -6.30 10.17
C PRO A 335 -10.19 -4.94 10.24
N GLY A 336 -9.04 -4.82 9.60
CA GLY A 336 -8.19 -3.62 9.60
C GLY A 336 -7.94 -3.04 8.22
N TRP A 337 -8.88 -3.26 7.28
CA TRP A 337 -8.79 -2.74 5.92
C TRP A 337 -8.35 -1.28 5.90
N SER A 338 -7.23 -1.04 5.24
CA SER A 338 -6.62 0.27 5.17
C SER A 338 -5.78 0.35 3.91
N LEU A 339 -6.04 1.37 3.08
CA LEU A 339 -5.19 1.72 1.96
C LEU A 339 -3.94 2.52 2.40
N ALA A 340 -3.65 2.53 3.71
CA ALA A 340 -2.37 3.01 4.19
C ALA A 340 -1.26 2.11 3.64
N PRO A 341 -0.19 2.66 3.03
CA PRO A 341 0.91 1.87 2.48
C PRO A 341 1.55 0.85 3.44
N GLY A 342 1.52 1.08 4.76
CA GLY A 342 1.93 0.08 5.75
C GLY A 342 1.05 -1.18 5.77
N ALA A 343 -0.28 -1.02 5.68
CA ALA A 343 -1.21 -2.13 5.57
C ALA A 343 -1.13 -2.82 4.19
N ILE A 344 -0.94 -2.03 3.12
CA ILE A 344 -0.66 -2.53 1.76
C ILE A 344 0.59 -3.42 1.75
N GLY A 345 1.67 -2.98 2.39
CA GLY A 345 2.91 -3.75 2.44
C GLY A 345 2.82 -5.05 3.26
N GLN A 346 1.85 -5.17 4.18
CA GLN A 346 1.66 -6.36 5.02
C GLN A 346 0.67 -7.35 4.42
N ASN A 347 -0.45 -6.85 3.90
CA ASN A 347 -1.60 -7.66 3.52
C ASN A 347 -1.92 -7.59 2.02
N GLY A 348 -1.16 -6.81 1.26
CA GLY A 348 -1.32 -6.73 -0.18
C GLY A 348 -0.80 -7.99 -0.89
N GLU A 349 -1.52 -8.39 -1.92
CA GLU A 349 -1.23 -9.51 -2.80
C GLU A 349 -1.07 -8.96 -4.23
N LEU A 350 0.17 -8.98 -4.76
CA LEU A 350 0.47 -8.52 -6.11
C LEU A 350 0.29 -9.68 -7.10
N TYR A 351 -0.85 -9.71 -7.77
CA TYR A 351 -1.12 -10.67 -8.83
C TYR A 351 -0.51 -10.21 -10.14
N VAL A 352 0.09 -11.15 -10.89
CA VAL A 352 0.78 -10.90 -12.16
C VAL A 352 0.03 -11.61 -13.27
N ALA A 353 -0.19 -10.92 -14.39
CA ALA A 353 -0.83 -11.53 -15.53
C ALA A 353 0.00 -12.71 -16.06
N ALA A 354 -0.66 -13.86 -16.25
CA ALA A 354 -0.14 -14.95 -17.05
C ALA A 354 -0.32 -14.56 -18.53
N ASP A 355 0.75 -14.71 -19.31
CA ASP A 355 0.77 -14.31 -20.73
C ASP A 355 -0.17 -15.17 -21.59
#